data_AF-A0A9P9PWW1-F1
#
_entry.id   AF-A0A9P9PWW1-F1
#
_cell.length_a   1.000
_cell.length_b   1.000
_cell.length_c   1.000
_cell.angle_alpha   90.00
_cell.angle_beta   90.00
_cell.angle_gamma   90.00
#
_symmetry.space_group_name_H-M   'P 1'
#
loop_
_entity.id
_entity.type
_entity.pdbx_description
1 polymer ?
#
loop_
_entity_poly.entity_id
_entity_poly.type
_entity_poly.pdbx_seq_one_letter_code
_entity_poly.pdbx_strand_id
1 'polypeptide(L)'
;MGRITGTVHHCPGRDGWVSDVSPGGCVKARVGSIAYCKKHQTPCINGCPDGIHLKNQSGCLSCEQRVYSEQRRAKKQADKERAKAQKDKDDDFWNPPKERKR
;
A
#
# COMPACT_ATOMS: atom_id res chain seq x y z
N MET A 1 30.52 15.96 -16.04
CA MET A 1 30.09 16.80 -14.90
C MET A 1 28.58 17.00 -15.01
N GLY A 2 27.79 16.38 -14.12
CA GLY A 2 26.33 16.47 -14.17
C GLY A 2 25.87 17.90 -13.89
N ARG A 3 24.96 18.43 -14.71
CA ARG A 3 24.38 19.77 -14.50
C ARG A 3 23.73 19.80 -13.13
N ILE A 4 24.24 20.65 -12.24
CA ILE A 4 23.58 21.01 -11.00
C ILE A 4 22.37 21.85 -11.41
N THR A 5 21.26 21.16 -11.71
CA THR A 5 19.97 21.80 -11.94
C THR A 5 19.60 22.46 -10.62
N GLY A 6 19.58 23.79 -10.58
CA GLY A 6 19.39 24.61 -9.38
C GLY A 6 18.03 24.41 -8.71
N THR A 7 17.81 23.24 -8.13
CA THR A 7 16.74 22.91 -7.21
C THR A 7 17.35 22.57 -5.89
N VAL A 8 16.96 23.32 -4.87
CA VAL A 8 17.37 23.16 -3.47
C VAL A 8 16.97 21.77 -2.89
N HIS A 9 16.18 20.98 -3.64
CA HIS A 9 15.78 19.60 -3.38
C HIS A 9 15.32 18.91 -4.68
N HIS A 10 15.61 17.62 -4.87
CA HIS A 10 15.18 16.88 -6.06
C HIS A 10 13.66 16.60 -5.97
N CYS A 11 12.85 17.35 -6.72
CA CYS A 11 11.39 17.21 -6.75
C CYS A 11 10.94 16.76 -8.16
N PRO A 12 10.42 15.53 -8.34
CA PRO A 12 9.91 15.07 -9.64
C PRO A 12 8.76 15.94 -10.18
N GLY A 13 7.96 16.54 -9.29
CA GLY A 13 6.88 17.47 -9.65
C GLY A 13 7.36 18.85 -10.10
N ARG A 14 8.67 19.12 -10.15
CA ARG A 14 9.18 20.34 -10.80
C ARG A 14 8.91 20.31 -12.29
N ASP A 15 9.22 19.18 -12.92
CA ASP A 15 9.28 19.04 -14.38
C ASP A 15 8.00 18.40 -14.95
N GLY A 16 7.07 17.98 -14.09
CA GLY A 16 5.83 17.33 -14.49
C GLY A 16 4.68 17.55 -13.50
N TRP A 17 3.46 17.28 -13.97
CA TRP A 17 2.25 17.33 -13.16
C TRP A 17 2.22 16.17 -12.16
N VAL A 18 1.76 16.45 -10.96
CA VAL A 18 1.55 15.43 -9.92
C VAL A 18 0.06 15.40 -9.62
N SER A 19 -0.68 14.56 -10.34
CA SER A 19 -2.14 14.66 -10.45
C SER A 19 -2.56 16.09 -10.82
N ASP A 20 -3.40 16.74 -10.01
CA ASP A 20 -3.90 18.09 -10.26
C ASP A 20 -2.94 19.19 -9.79
N VAL A 21 -1.77 18.82 -9.26
CA VAL A 21 -0.77 19.79 -8.78
C VAL A 21 0.14 20.21 -9.92
N SER A 22 0.10 21.51 -10.23
CA SER A 22 0.90 22.10 -11.32
C SER A 22 2.41 21.94 -11.12
N PRO A 23 3.19 21.82 -12.21
CA PRO A 23 4.64 21.80 -12.17
C PRO A 23 5.23 23.08 -11.54
N GLY A 24 6.48 23.00 -11.07
CA GLY A 24 7.21 24.15 -10.51
C GLY A 24 6.64 24.68 -9.19
N GLY A 25 7.18 25.82 -8.71
CA GLY A 25 6.79 26.42 -7.42
C GLY A 25 7.13 25.54 -6.22
N CYS A 26 8.27 24.85 -6.26
CA CYS A 26 8.63 23.87 -5.24
C CYS A 26 8.98 24.56 -3.91
N VAL A 27 8.27 24.20 -2.85
CA VAL A 27 8.51 24.71 -1.49
C VAL A 27 9.20 23.64 -0.67
N LYS A 28 10.43 23.90 -0.23
CA LYS A 28 11.20 22.96 0.59
C LYS A 28 10.65 22.93 2.03
N ALA A 29 10.34 21.75 2.52
CA ALA A 29 10.05 21.46 3.92
C ALA A 29 10.99 20.37 4.43
N ARG A 30 11.06 20.21 5.74
CA ARG A 30 11.85 19.16 6.40
C ARG A 30 10.99 18.41 7.41
N VAL A 31 11.18 17.10 7.45
CA VAL A 31 10.67 16.21 8.50
C VAL A 31 11.88 15.39 8.95
N GLY A 32 12.34 15.59 10.18
CA GLY A 32 13.59 15.02 10.67
C GLY A 32 14.79 15.44 9.80
N SER A 33 15.56 14.46 9.33
CA SER A 33 16.72 14.63 8.45
C SER A 33 16.36 14.80 6.97
N ILE A 34 15.09 14.61 6.59
CA ILE A 34 14.68 14.50 5.20
C ILE A 34 14.08 15.82 4.69
N ALA A 35 14.56 16.28 3.54
CA ALA A 35 14.00 17.41 2.83
C ALA A 35 13.09 16.97 1.68
N TYR A 36 11.90 17.56 1.58
CA TYR A 36 10.93 17.25 0.54
C TYR A 36 10.20 18.51 0.05
N CYS A 37 9.54 18.40 -1.10
CA CYS A 37 8.66 19.44 -1.64
C CYS A 37 7.30 19.39 -0.96
N LYS A 38 6.93 20.40 -0.16
CA LYS A 38 5.58 20.52 0.44
C LYS A 38 4.46 20.55 -0.60
N LYS A 39 4.75 21.00 -1.83
CA LYS A 39 3.76 21.11 -2.92
C LYS A 39 3.47 19.75 -3.55
N HIS A 40 4.49 19.02 -3.96
CA HIS A 40 4.36 17.81 -4.78
C HIS A 40 4.57 16.50 -4.01
N GLN A 41 5.22 16.57 -2.87
CA GLN A 41 5.61 15.42 -2.08
C GLN A 41 4.93 15.44 -0.70
N THR A 42 4.84 14.25 -0.11
CA THR A 42 4.36 14.03 1.25
C THR A 42 5.26 13.00 1.93
N PRO A 43 5.56 13.14 3.23
CA PRO A 43 6.15 12.05 4.00
C PRO A 43 5.19 10.85 4.05
N CYS A 44 5.75 9.67 4.26
CA CYS A 44 4.99 8.44 4.38
C CYS A 44 4.05 8.50 5.58
N ILE A 45 2.76 8.21 5.35
CA ILE A 45 1.72 8.21 6.39
C ILE A 45 2.02 7.16 7.47
N ASN A 46 2.65 6.04 7.09
CA ASN A 46 3.01 4.96 8.03
C ASN A 46 4.35 5.21 8.75
N GLY A 47 4.95 6.40 8.62
CA GLY A 47 6.18 6.75 9.31
C GLY A 47 7.42 6.04 8.79
N CYS A 48 7.42 5.57 7.53
CA CYS A 48 8.61 4.95 6.94
C CYS A 48 9.78 5.96 6.94
N PRO A 49 10.95 5.60 7.50
CA PRO A 49 12.03 6.53 7.79
C PRO A 49 12.49 7.32 6.58
N ASP A 50 12.63 6.67 5.41
CA ASP A 50 13.09 7.27 4.16
C ASP A 50 11.96 7.51 3.14
N GLY A 51 10.70 7.37 3.57
CA GLY A 51 9.56 7.38 2.68
C GLY A 51 9.09 8.80 2.38
N ILE A 52 9.57 9.40 1.28
CA ILE A 52 8.87 10.52 0.63
C ILE A 52 8.12 9.98 -0.58
N HIS A 53 6.85 10.35 -0.71
CA HIS A 53 6.01 9.97 -1.85
C HIS A 53 5.54 11.20 -2.57
N LEU A 54 5.18 11.04 -3.84
CA LEU A 54 4.40 12.07 -4.50
C LEU A 54 2.98 12.09 -3.89
N LYS A 55 2.33 13.24 -3.87
CA LYS A 55 0.97 13.36 -3.28
C LYS A 55 -0.10 12.54 -3.98
N ASN A 56 0.18 12.11 -5.21
CA ASN A 56 -0.69 11.21 -5.97
C ASN A 56 -0.48 9.73 -5.63
N GLN A 57 0.54 9.40 -4.82
CA GLN A 57 0.80 8.05 -4.36
C GLN A 57 0.18 7.85 -2.99
N SER A 58 -0.46 6.69 -2.78
CA SER A 58 -1.14 6.34 -1.53
C SER A 58 -0.18 5.90 -0.42
N GLY A 59 1.07 5.56 -0.76
CA GLY A 59 2.12 5.20 0.20
C GLY A 59 3.41 4.79 -0.49
N CYS A 60 4.38 4.29 0.27
CA CYS A 60 5.53 3.62 -0.33
C CYS A 60 5.14 2.22 -0.81
N LEU A 61 5.95 1.67 -1.70
CA LEU A 61 5.84 0.30 -2.18
C LEU A 61 5.72 -0.71 -1.01
N SER A 62 6.45 -0.51 0.09
CA SER A 62 6.37 -1.41 1.24
C SER A 62 5.02 -1.33 1.97
N CYS A 63 4.42 -0.15 2.06
CA CYS A 63 3.08 0.04 2.63
C CYS A 63 2.01 -0.60 1.73
N GLU A 64 2.10 -0.40 0.42
CA GLU A 64 1.21 -1.05 -0.55
C GLU A 64 1.34 -2.57 -0.46
N GLN A 65 2.56 -3.11 -0.43
CA GLN A 65 2.81 -4.54 -0.28
C GLN A 65 2.24 -5.11 1.02
N ARG A 66 2.30 -4.36 2.13
CA ARG A 66 1.66 -4.76 3.39
C ARG A 66 0.16 -4.91 3.21
N VAL A 67 -0.51 -3.91 2.63
CA VAL A 67 -1.96 -3.96 2.34
C VAL A 67 -2.30 -5.17 1.45
N TYR A 68 -1.54 -5.37 0.36
CA TYR A 68 -1.74 -6.54 -0.50
C TYR A 68 -1.49 -7.87 0.23
N SER A 69 -0.54 -7.92 1.17
CA SER A 69 -0.27 -9.12 1.96
C SER A 69 -1.42 -9.43 2.93
N GLU A 70 -2.00 -8.41 3.56
CA GLU A 70 -3.14 -8.54 4.47
C GLU A 70 -4.38 -9.01 3.72
N GLN A 71 -4.67 -8.42 2.55
CA GLN A 71 -5.76 -8.86 1.67
C GLN A 71 -5.59 -10.32 1.24
N ARG A 72 -4.36 -10.73 0.86
CA ARG A 72 -4.07 -12.13 0.51
C ARG A 72 -4.26 -13.08 1.68
N ARG A 73 -3.85 -12.68 2.90
CA ARG A 73 -4.07 -13.48 4.12
C ARG A 73 -5.55 -13.62 4.45
N ALA A 74 -6.31 -12.53 4.39
CA ALA A 74 -7.75 -12.53 4.62
C ALA A 74 -8.48 -13.44 3.62
N LYS A 75 -8.14 -13.34 2.31
CA LYS A 75 -8.70 -14.22 1.28
C LYS A 75 -8.38 -15.69 1.56
N LYS A 76 -7.12 -16.01 1.87
CA LYS A 76 -6.71 -17.39 2.17
C LYS A 76 -7.44 -17.94 3.40
N GLN A 77 -7.74 -17.10 4.40
CA GLN A 77 -8.49 -17.51 5.57
C GLN A 77 -9.96 -17.78 5.25
N ALA A 78 -10.61 -16.89 4.49
CA ALA A 78 -11.97 -17.10 4.01
C ALA A 78 -12.11 -18.35 3.13
N ASP A 79 -11.13 -18.59 2.24
CA ASP A 79 -11.13 -19.79 1.39
C ASP A 79 -10.96 -21.07 2.22
N LYS A 80 -10.13 -21.05 3.27
CA LYS A 80 -9.99 -22.17 4.22
C LYS A 80 -11.27 -22.43 5.00
N GLU A 81 -11.94 -21.38 5.47
CA GLU A 81 -13.21 -21.49 6.19
C GLU A 81 -14.32 -22.06 5.29
N ARG A 82 -14.39 -21.61 4.03
CA ARG A 82 -15.29 -22.16 3.01
C ARG A 82 -14.98 -23.63 2.72
N ALA A 83 -13.71 -23.98 2.52
CA ALA A 83 -13.30 -25.35 2.25
C ALA A 83 -13.59 -26.27 3.44
N LYS A 84 -13.38 -25.80 4.68
CA LYS A 84 -13.74 -26.56 5.88
C LYS A 84 -15.25 -26.76 5.98
N ALA A 85 -16.04 -25.71 5.79
CA ALA A 85 -17.50 -25.81 5.80
C ALA A 85 -18.04 -26.74 4.69
N GLN A 86 -17.39 -26.77 3.52
CA GLN A 86 -17.73 -27.70 2.45
C GLN A 86 -17.38 -29.14 2.85
N LYS A 87 -16.19 -29.35 3.40
CA LYS A 87 -15.75 -30.66 3.88
C LYS A 87 -16.66 -31.19 4.99
N ASP A 88 -17.04 -30.37 5.96
CA ASP A 88 -17.93 -30.76 7.05
C ASP A 88 -19.30 -31.21 6.50
N LYS A 89 -19.82 -30.56 5.44
CA LYS A 89 -21.05 -30.98 4.74
C LYS A 89 -20.89 -32.30 3.98
N ASP A 90 -19.77 -32.48 3.28
CA ASP A 90 -19.49 -33.71 2.54
C ASP A 90 -19.27 -34.88 3.51
N ASP A 91 -18.57 -34.67 4.62
CA ASP A 91 -18.39 -35.66 5.68
C ASP A 91 -19.74 -36.04 6.32
N ASP A 92 -20.64 -35.06 6.58
CA ASP A 92 -22.01 -35.34 7.04
C ASP A 92 -22.87 -36.12 6.02
N PHE A 93 -22.62 -35.92 4.72
CA PHE A 93 -23.32 -36.63 3.66
C PHE A 93 -22.84 -38.07 3.50
N TRP A 94 -21.52 -38.29 3.46
CA TRP A 94 -20.91 -39.62 3.26
C TRP A 94 -20.84 -40.44 4.56
N ASN A 95 -20.73 -39.81 5.73
CA ASN A 95 -20.73 -40.43 7.05
C ASN A 95 -21.86 -39.87 7.93
N PRO A 96 -23.13 -40.15 7.58
CA PRO A 96 -24.25 -39.63 8.34
C PRO A 96 -24.24 -40.17 9.78
N PRO A 97 -24.58 -39.33 10.79
CA PRO A 97 -24.64 -39.76 12.18
C PRO A 97 -25.64 -40.91 12.37
N LYS A 98 -25.36 -41.80 13.33
CA LYS A 98 -26.12 -43.04 13.57
C LYS A 98 -27.62 -42.82 13.77
N GLU A 99 -28.04 -41.65 14.25
CA GLU A 99 -29.45 -41.28 14.44
C GLU A 99 -30.22 -41.12 13.12
N ARG A 100 -29.53 -40.89 12.00
CA ARG A 100 -30.12 -40.67 10.66
C ARG A 100 -30.29 -41.96 9.85
N LYS A 101 -29.84 -43.12 10.36
CA LYS A 101 -29.93 -44.44 9.71
C LYS A 101 -31.20 -45.23 10.05
N ARG A 102 -32.26 -44.57 10.51
CA ARG A 102 -33.53 -45.20 10.88
C ARG A 102 -34.58 -45.08 9.80
#